data_AF-A0A9X7JX18-F1
#
_entry.id   AF-A0A9X7JX18-F1
#
_cell.length_a   1.000
_cell.length_b   1.000
_cell.length_c   1.000
_cell.angle_alpha   90.00
_cell.angle_beta   90.00
_cell.angle_gamma   90.00
#
_symmetry.space_group_name_H-M   'P 1'
#
loop_
_entity.id
_entity.type
_entity.pdbx_description
1 polymer ?
#
loop_
_entity_poly.entity_id
_entity_poly.type
_entity_poly.pdbx_seq_one_letter_code
_entity_poly.pdbx_strand_id
1 'polypeptide(L)'
;MSKENFAAKRVEETEVVVGEKTNSQAQEVDLSRFSPSISNGSITGTGEAGVLSIINSKSNGKRITLSSQLLEKLGCPRRVQFSFSDDEIAVGEELPENTHSFNVNKYGAKGVIYSAGLVQEITERFDLDFTSRVSITFRDVRYVPIGDKNVAIITVRE
;
A
#
# COMPACT_ATOMS: atom_id res chain seq x y z
N MET A 1 -53.03 15.89 60.29
CA MET A 1 -53.09 17.36 60.11
C MET A 1 -51.86 17.97 60.75
N SER A 2 -51.01 18.65 59.95
CA SER A 2 -50.08 19.74 60.32
C SER A 2 -48.99 19.46 61.37
N LYS A 3 -47.73 19.87 61.30
CA LYS A 3 -46.80 20.64 60.43
C LYS A 3 -45.38 20.26 60.98
N GLU A 4 -44.23 20.40 60.32
CA GLU A 4 -43.47 21.66 60.16
C GLU A 4 -42.15 21.39 59.41
N ASN A 5 -41.77 22.40 58.60
CA ASN A 5 -40.45 22.96 58.27
C ASN A 5 -39.17 22.10 58.38
N PHE A 6 -38.32 22.17 57.35
CA PHE A 6 -37.09 22.97 57.42
C PHE A 6 -36.39 23.10 56.05
N ALA A 7 -35.62 24.18 55.93
CA ALA A 7 -34.95 24.70 54.74
C ALA A 7 -33.89 23.77 54.13
N ALA A 8 -33.73 23.86 52.80
CA ALA A 8 -32.47 23.51 52.14
C ALA A 8 -32.23 24.47 50.97
N LYS A 9 -31.35 25.43 51.23
CA LYS A 9 -30.69 26.32 50.26
C LYS A 9 -29.82 25.45 49.34
N ARG A 10 -30.01 25.50 48.02
CA ARG A 10 -29.11 24.89 47.04
C ARG A 10 -28.70 25.94 46.00
N VAL A 11 -27.41 25.89 45.71
CA VAL A 11 -26.58 26.81 44.96
C VAL A 11 -26.65 26.48 43.46
N GLU A 12 -26.27 27.47 42.65
CA GLU A 12 -25.83 27.39 41.25
C GLU A 12 -26.90 27.35 40.17
N GLU A 13 -26.95 28.43 39.39
CA GLU A 13 -26.79 28.32 37.94
C GLU A 13 -26.28 29.66 37.40
N THR A 14 -25.01 29.66 37.02
CA THR A 14 -24.33 30.74 36.31
C THR A 14 -24.84 30.72 34.87
N GLU A 15 -25.63 31.72 34.48
CA GLU A 15 -25.98 31.93 33.07
C GLU A 15 -24.74 32.29 32.27
N VAL A 16 -24.30 31.35 31.43
CA VAL A 16 -23.22 31.54 30.47
C VAL A 16 -23.84 32.22 29.24
N VAL A 17 -23.72 33.55 29.15
CA VAL A 17 -24.13 34.28 27.95
C VAL A 17 -23.11 34.03 26.85
N VAL A 18 -23.54 33.26 25.85
CA VAL A 18 -22.85 32.99 24.58
C VAL A 18 -22.65 34.31 23.84
N GLY A 19 -21.40 34.76 23.77
CA GLY A 19 -20.96 35.87 22.94
C GLY A 19 -19.89 35.38 21.97
N GLU A 20 -20.31 34.89 20.81
CA GLU A 20 -19.43 34.57 19.70
C GLU A 20 -18.69 35.84 19.24
N LYS A 21 -17.36 35.84 19.34
CA LYS A 21 -16.50 36.76 18.61
C LYS A 21 -15.37 35.96 17.96
N THR A 22 -15.68 35.25 16.89
CA THR A 22 -14.66 34.77 15.95
C THR A 22 -14.08 35.97 15.21
N ASN A 23 -12.95 36.48 15.68
CA ASN A 23 -12.16 37.46 14.96
C ASN A 23 -11.43 36.77 13.80
N SER A 24 -12.15 36.50 12.71
CA SER A 24 -11.59 35.99 11.45
C SER A 24 -11.05 37.14 10.61
N GLN A 25 -9.95 37.74 11.04
CA GLN A 25 -9.13 38.53 10.12
C GLN A 25 -8.22 37.55 9.36
N ALA A 26 -8.66 37.15 8.15
CA ALA A 26 -7.79 36.46 7.21
C ALA A 26 -6.66 37.42 6.83
N GLN A 27 -5.47 37.17 7.36
CA GLN A 27 -4.28 37.93 7.01
C GLN A 27 -3.89 37.59 5.57
N GLU A 28 -4.00 38.55 4.66
CA GLU A 28 -3.55 38.38 3.27
C GLU A 28 -2.05 38.06 3.27
N VAL A 29 -1.71 36.88 2.75
CA VAL A 29 -0.32 36.46 2.62
C VAL A 29 0.20 36.93 1.26
N ASP A 30 1.19 37.81 1.28
CA ASP A 30 1.89 38.23 0.06
C ASP A 30 2.70 37.05 -0.53
N LEU A 31 2.22 36.57 -1.69
CA LEU A 31 2.81 35.45 -2.42
C LEU A 31 3.89 35.88 -3.42
N SER A 32 4.14 37.19 -3.60
CA SER A 32 5.11 37.71 -4.57
C SER A 32 6.57 37.31 -4.28
N ARG A 33 6.85 36.90 -3.03
CA ARG A 33 8.16 36.43 -2.56
C ARG A 33 8.44 34.94 -2.81
N PHE A 34 7.46 34.17 -3.29
CA PHE A 34 7.62 32.73 -3.51
C PHE A 34 8.05 32.47 -4.96
N SER A 35 9.03 31.59 -5.15
CA SER A 35 9.43 31.11 -6.46
C SER A 35 8.81 29.73 -6.74
N PRO A 36 8.46 29.43 -8.01
CA PRO A 36 7.93 28.12 -8.36
C PRO A 36 9.01 27.05 -8.17
N SER A 37 8.59 25.84 -7.79
CA SER A 37 9.46 24.67 -7.81
C SER A 37 10.01 24.48 -9.22
N ILE A 38 11.34 24.48 -9.35
CA ILE A 38 12.03 24.14 -10.60
C ILE A 38 12.03 22.63 -10.90
N SER A 39 11.62 21.82 -9.91
CA SER A 39 11.54 20.37 -10.04
C SER A 39 10.31 19.98 -10.86
N ASN A 40 10.52 19.22 -11.93
CA ASN A 40 9.44 18.55 -12.64
C ASN A 40 9.01 17.31 -11.84
N GLY A 41 7.70 17.16 -11.60
CA GLY A 41 7.15 15.87 -11.20
C GLY A 41 7.33 14.91 -12.37
N SER A 42 8.23 13.94 -12.26
CA SER A 42 8.34 12.88 -13.25
C SER A 42 7.23 11.86 -13.00
N ILE A 43 6.20 11.86 -13.85
CA ILE A 43 5.33 10.71 -13.99
C ILE A 43 6.09 9.72 -14.85
N THR A 44 6.76 8.75 -14.23
CA THR A 44 7.40 7.67 -14.97
C THR A 44 6.34 6.69 -15.48
N GLY A 45 5.82 6.96 -16.69
CA GLY A 45 5.19 5.97 -17.56
C GLY A 45 3.66 6.05 -17.70
N THR A 46 3.21 6.31 -18.94
CA THR A 46 1.88 5.99 -19.51
C THR A 46 1.81 4.58 -20.10
N GLY A 47 2.74 3.69 -19.72
CA GLY A 47 2.69 2.27 -20.10
C GLY A 47 1.78 1.47 -19.17
N GLU A 48 1.34 0.31 -19.63
CA GLU A 48 0.51 -0.64 -18.87
C GLU A 48 1.05 -0.81 -17.44
N ALA A 49 0.17 -0.68 -16.44
CA ALA A 49 0.58 -0.63 -15.05
C ALA A 49 1.29 -1.94 -14.66
N GLY A 50 2.55 -1.83 -14.21
CA GLY A 50 3.32 -3.01 -13.82
C GLY A 50 2.64 -3.82 -12.73
N VAL A 51 2.64 -5.14 -12.89
CA VAL A 51 1.84 -6.07 -12.10
C VAL A 51 2.57 -6.58 -10.87
N LEU A 52 3.90 -6.72 -10.97
CA LEU A 52 4.77 -7.18 -9.90
C LEU A 52 6.10 -6.40 -9.94
N SER A 53 6.49 -5.85 -8.79
CA SER A 53 7.76 -5.14 -8.64
C SER A 53 8.63 -5.80 -7.58
N ILE A 54 9.87 -6.07 -7.92
CA ILE A 54 10.92 -6.49 -6.99
C ILE A 54 11.69 -5.24 -6.55
N ILE A 55 11.72 -4.96 -5.26
CA ILE A 55 12.47 -3.86 -4.66
C ILE A 55 13.63 -4.48 -3.89
N ASN A 56 14.85 -4.17 -4.32
CA ASN A 56 16.08 -4.66 -3.72
C ASN A 56 16.99 -3.47 -3.37
N SER A 57 16.59 -2.72 -2.33
CA SER A 57 17.33 -1.55 -1.88
C SER A 57 18.14 -1.88 -0.63
N LYS A 58 19.41 -1.45 -0.61
CA LYS A 58 20.26 -1.53 0.59
C LYS A 58 19.74 -0.64 1.73
N SER A 59 19.11 0.50 1.42
CA SER A 59 18.64 1.48 2.41
C SER A 59 17.14 1.39 2.71
N ASN A 60 16.31 1.09 1.70
CA ASN A 60 14.85 1.14 1.82
C ASN A 60 14.20 -0.24 2.01
N GLY A 61 15.00 -1.26 2.32
CA GLY A 61 14.58 -2.64 2.54
C GLY A 61 14.30 -3.42 1.26
N LYS A 62 14.16 -4.74 1.42
CA LYS A 62 13.84 -5.70 0.35
C LYS A 62 12.38 -6.10 0.44
N ARG A 63 11.63 -5.94 -0.66
CA ARG A 63 10.20 -6.26 -0.71
C ARG A 63 9.73 -6.56 -2.13
N ILE A 64 8.61 -7.26 -2.23
CA ILE A 64 7.87 -7.44 -3.47
C ILE A 64 6.57 -6.63 -3.36
N THR A 65 6.23 -5.92 -4.42
CA THR A 65 4.95 -5.21 -4.51
C THR A 65 4.10 -5.85 -5.58
N LEU A 66 2.86 -6.16 -5.22
CA LEU A 66 1.82 -6.67 -6.10
C LEU A 66 0.85 -5.53 -6.43
N SER A 67 0.53 -5.36 -7.71
CA SER A 67 -0.47 -4.39 -8.14
C SER A 67 -1.86 -4.73 -7.59
N SER A 68 -2.74 -3.73 -7.52
CA SER A 68 -4.15 -3.94 -7.15
C SER A 68 -4.85 -4.87 -8.12
N GLN A 69 -4.64 -4.68 -9.43
CA GLN A 69 -5.20 -5.51 -10.49
C GLN A 69 -4.80 -6.99 -10.33
N LEU A 70 -3.52 -7.27 -10.05
CA LEU A 70 -3.06 -8.62 -9.81
C LEU A 70 -3.76 -9.21 -8.57
N LEU A 71 -3.82 -8.48 -7.45
CA LEU A 71 -4.49 -8.98 -6.25
C LEU A 71 -5.98 -9.23 -6.45
N GLU A 72 -6.68 -8.35 -7.14
CA GLU A 72 -8.11 -8.49 -7.45
C GLU A 72 -8.36 -9.76 -8.27
N LYS A 73 -7.53 -10.02 -9.29
CA LYS A 73 -7.63 -11.23 -10.12
C LYS A 73 -7.34 -12.51 -9.33
N LEU A 74 -6.50 -12.44 -8.30
CA LEU A 74 -6.24 -13.55 -7.37
C LEU A 74 -7.31 -13.70 -6.27
N GLY A 75 -8.32 -12.83 -6.21
CA GLY A 75 -9.35 -12.88 -5.15
C GLY A 75 -8.94 -12.21 -3.84
N CYS A 76 -7.96 -11.30 -3.88
CA CYS A 76 -7.44 -10.55 -2.73
C CYS A 76 -6.94 -11.42 -1.55
N PRO A 77 -6.09 -12.43 -1.80
CA PRO A 77 -5.67 -13.35 -0.76
C PRO A 77 -4.79 -12.66 0.28
N ARG A 78 -4.85 -13.11 1.55
CA ARG A 78 -3.99 -12.59 2.63
C ARG A 78 -2.57 -13.13 2.56
N ARG A 79 -2.39 -14.26 1.88
CA ARG A 79 -1.12 -14.94 1.69
C ARG A 79 -1.02 -15.38 0.24
N VAL A 80 0.18 -15.35 -0.30
CA VAL A 80 0.45 -15.89 -1.64
C VAL A 80 1.64 -16.81 -1.60
N GLN A 81 1.68 -17.72 -2.55
CA GLN A 81 2.79 -18.61 -2.85
C GLN A 81 3.44 -18.17 -4.16
N PHE A 82 4.72 -18.49 -4.28
CA PHE A 82 5.52 -18.24 -5.47
C PHE A 82 6.08 -19.57 -5.96
N SER A 83 5.98 -19.81 -7.26
CA SER A 83 6.70 -20.87 -7.96
C SER A 83 7.34 -20.30 -9.21
N PHE A 84 8.37 -20.98 -9.73
CA PHE A 84 9.24 -20.43 -10.75
C PHE A 84 9.51 -21.44 -11.87
N SER A 85 9.46 -20.98 -13.12
CA SER A 85 10.06 -21.67 -14.27
C SER A 85 11.40 -20.99 -14.63
N ASP A 86 11.86 -21.17 -15.87
CA ASP A 86 13.07 -20.54 -16.39
C ASP A 86 12.87 -19.02 -16.64
N ASP A 87 11.67 -18.63 -17.09
CA ASP A 87 11.32 -17.29 -17.56
C ASP A 87 10.02 -16.73 -16.98
N GLU A 88 9.29 -17.52 -16.19
CA GLU A 88 8.01 -17.13 -15.59
C GLU A 88 8.01 -17.26 -14.06
N ILE A 89 7.20 -16.40 -13.43
CA ILE A 89 6.87 -16.44 -12.00
C ILE A 89 5.38 -16.75 -11.88
N ALA A 90 5.04 -17.85 -11.21
CA ALA A 90 3.68 -18.16 -10.83
C ALA A 90 3.38 -17.60 -9.43
N VAL A 91 2.28 -16.86 -9.30
CA VAL A 91 1.80 -16.29 -8.03
C VAL A 91 0.33 -16.66 -7.83
N GLY A 92 0.00 -17.28 -6.71
CA GLY A 92 -1.36 -17.69 -6.38
C GLY A 92 -1.57 -17.80 -4.87
N GLU A 93 -2.82 -17.94 -4.41
CA GLU A 93 -3.10 -18.23 -3.00
C GLU A 93 -2.60 -19.63 -2.63
N GLU A 94 -2.85 -20.60 -3.52
CA GLU A 94 -2.45 -21.99 -3.42
C GLU A 94 -1.88 -22.45 -4.77
N LEU A 95 -0.66 -22.99 -4.75
CA LEU A 95 0.05 -23.54 -5.89
C LEU A 95 0.35 -25.03 -5.61
N PRO A 96 0.31 -25.91 -6.63
CA PRO A 96 0.66 -27.30 -6.48
C PRO A 96 2.06 -27.49 -5.88
N GLU A 97 2.21 -28.47 -5.01
CA GLU A 97 3.49 -28.87 -4.39
C GLU A 97 4.22 -27.74 -3.62
N ASN A 98 3.50 -26.68 -3.24
CA ASN A 98 4.08 -25.53 -2.57
C ASN A 98 3.59 -25.40 -1.13
N THR A 99 4.52 -25.39 -0.18
CA THR A 99 4.22 -25.23 1.26
C THR A 99 4.59 -23.84 1.78
N HIS A 100 5.37 -23.06 1.03
CA HIS A 100 5.89 -21.77 1.45
C HIS A 100 5.00 -20.63 0.97
N SER A 101 4.34 -19.97 1.92
CA SER A 101 3.47 -18.83 1.64
C SER A 101 3.88 -17.59 2.41
N PHE A 102 3.72 -16.44 1.77
CA PHE A 102 4.14 -15.14 2.24
C PHE A 102 2.93 -14.26 2.55
N ASN A 103 2.99 -13.54 3.67
CA ASN A 103 1.93 -12.61 4.05
C ASN A 103 1.91 -11.40 3.12
N VAL A 104 0.73 -11.06 2.61
CA VAL A 104 0.49 -9.86 1.80
C VAL A 104 0.01 -8.75 2.73
N ASN A 105 0.86 -7.75 2.96
CA ASN A 105 0.49 -6.55 3.70
C ASN A 105 -0.17 -5.56 2.75
N LYS A 106 -1.40 -5.14 3.04
CA LYS A 106 -2.08 -4.15 2.20
C LYS A 106 -1.53 -2.75 2.48
N TYR A 107 -1.19 -2.03 1.41
CA TYR A 107 -0.81 -0.62 1.44
C TYR A 107 -1.64 0.12 0.40
N GLY A 108 -2.75 0.71 0.84
CA GLY A 108 -3.82 1.12 -0.06
C GLY A 108 -4.37 -0.08 -0.85
N ALA A 109 -4.45 0.05 -2.17
CA ALA A 109 -4.91 -1.03 -3.05
C ALA A 109 -3.81 -2.05 -3.43
N LYS A 110 -2.54 -1.78 -3.11
CA LYS A 110 -1.41 -2.65 -3.45
C LYS A 110 -1.10 -3.64 -2.35
N GLY A 111 -0.50 -4.77 -2.72
CA GLY A 111 0.06 -5.74 -1.78
C GLY A 111 1.56 -5.57 -1.64
N VAL A 112 2.07 -5.72 -0.41
CA VAL A 112 3.51 -5.66 -0.11
C VAL A 112 3.93 -6.88 0.68
N ILE A 113 4.95 -7.55 0.19
CA ILE A 113 5.54 -8.74 0.81
C ILE A 113 6.96 -8.38 1.23
N TYR A 114 7.23 -8.44 2.53
CA TYR A 114 8.56 -8.23 3.10
C TYR A 114 9.24 -9.59 3.27
N SER A 115 10.11 -9.94 2.34
CA SER A 115 10.92 -11.16 2.41
C SER A 115 12.24 -10.94 1.69
N ALA A 116 13.32 -10.77 2.47
CA ALA A 116 14.66 -10.61 1.91
C ALA A 116 15.11 -11.87 1.15
N GLY A 117 14.73 -13.06 1.67
CA GLY A 117 15.05 -14.35 1.04
C GLY A 117 14.35 -14.52 -0.30
N LEU A 118 13.05 -14.23 -0.39
CA LEU A 118 12.32 -14.33 -1.66
C LEU A 118 12.82 -13.31 -2.70
N VAL A 119 13.14 -12.08 -2.26
CA VAL A 119 13.75 -11.08 -3.16
C VAL A 119 15.10 -11.57 -3.68
N GLN A 120 15.92 -12.17 -2.81
CA GLN A 120 17.22 -12.71 -3.21
C GLN A 120 17.05 -13.89 -4.19
N GLU A 121 16.17 -14.84 -3.89
CA GLU A 121 15.86 -15.99 -4.74
C GLU A 121 15.44 -15.56 -6.15
N ILE A 122 14.50 -14.61 -6.26
CA ILE A 122 14.06 -14.07 -7.55
C ILE A 122 15.22 -13.32 -8.26
N THR A 123 16.01 -12.56 -7.51
CA THR A 123 17.14 -11.81 -8.09
C THR A 123 18.18 -12.75 -8.69
N GLU A 124 18.55 -13.80 -7.97
CA GLU A 124 19.56 -14.77 -8.40
C GLU A 124 19.04 -15.66 -9.53
N ARG A 125 17.81 -16.16 -9.43
CA ARG A 125 17.21 -17.05 -10.44
C ARG A 125 17.12 -16.39 -11.82
N PHE A 126 16.69 -15.13 -11.85
CA PHE A 126 16.46 -14.40 -13.10
C PHE A 126 17.59 -13.43 -13.47
N ASP A 127 18.73 -13.50 -12.77
CA ASP A 127 19.91 -12.64 -12.95
C ASP A 127 19.53 -11.15 -13.08
N LEU A 128 18.78 -10.67 -12.09
CA LEU A 128 18.25 -9.31 -12.07
C LEU A 128 19.31 -8.31 -11.60
N ASP A 129 19.67 -7.35 -12.46
CA ASP A 129 20.66 -6.32 -12.11
C ASP A 129 20.05 -5.09 -11.42
N PHE A 130 20.41 -4.90 -10.15
CA PHE A 130 20.05 -3.74 -9.32
C PHE A 130 21.19 -2.73 -9.13
N THR A 131 22.29 -2.82 -9.87
CA THR A 131 23.47 -1.96 -9.69
C THR A 131 23.14 -0.47 -9.84
N SER A 132 22.27 -0.14 -10.80
CA SER A 132 21.85 1.24 -11.12
C SER A 132 20.41 1.57 -10.72
N ARG A 133 19.69 0.63 -10.09
CA ARG A 133 18.25 0.74 -9.85
C ARG A 133 17.84 0.09 -8.53
N VAL A 134 16.81 0.65 -7.89
CA VAL A 134 16.27 0.08 -6.64
C VAL A 134 15.13 -0.90 -6.86
N SER A 135 14.54 -0.90 -8.06
CA SER A 135 13.37 -1.70 -8.40
C SER A 135 13.39 -2.17 -9.85
N ILE A 136 12.85 -3.36 -10.07
CA ILE A 136 12.51 -3.90 -11.39
C ILE A 136 11.04 -4.28 -11.36
N THR A 137 10.31 -3.96 -12.42
CA THR A 137 8.87 -4.15 -12.51
C THR A 137 8.52 -4.93 -13.77
N PHE A 138 7.81 -6.04 -13.58
CA PHE A 138 7.27 -6.88 -14.65
C PHE A 138 5.85 -6.44 -14.98
N ARG A 139 5.47 -6.59 -16.24
CA ARG A 139 4.21 -6.07 -16.81
C ARG A 139 3.36 -7.20 -17.37
N ASP A 140 4.00 -8.12 -18.09
CA ASP A 140 3.31 -9.18 -18.80
C ASP A 140 2.80 -10.25 -17.83
N VAL A 141 1.49 -10.46 -17.85
CA VAL A 141 0.82 -11.46 -17.02
C VAL A 141 -0.30 -12.13 -17.80
N ARG A 142 -0.41 -13.44 -17.62
CA ARG A 142 -1.57 -14.24 -17.98
C ARG A 142 -2.16 -14.90 -16.73
N TYR A 143 -3.46 -15.14 -16.73
CA TYR A 143 -4.15 -15.76 -15.59
C TYR A 143 -4.61 -17.16 -15.98
N VAL A 144 -4.30 -18.14 -15.14
CA VAL A 144 -4.68 -19.54 -15.33
C VAL A 144 -5.61 -19.96 -14.19
N PRO A 145 -6.81 -20.49 -14.48
CA PRO A 145 -7.70 -21.02 -13.45
C PRO A 145 -7.16 -22.36 -12.91
N ILE A 146 -7.11 -22.51 -11.59
CA ILE A 146 -6.84 -23.77 -10.89
C ILE A 146 -7.94 -23.95 -9.86
N GLY A 147 -8.87 -24.88 -10.11
CA GLY A 147 -10.08 -25.03 -9.30
C GLY A 147 -10.97 -23.79 -9.42
N ASP A 148 -11.32 -23.19 -8.28
CA ASP A 148 -12.11 -21.96 -8.15
C ASP A 148 -11.25 -20.69 -8.03
N LYS A 149 -9.91 -20.84 -8.06
CA LYS A 149 -8.95 -19.75 -7.89
C LYS A 149 -8.17 -19.48 -9.17
N ASN A 150 -7.65 -18.26 -9.30
CA ASN A 150 -6.73 -17.92 -10.37
C ASN A 150 -5.28 -17.95 -9.87
N VAL A 151 -4.38 -18.31 -10.78
CA VAL A 151 -2.94 -18.13 -10.64
C VAL A 151 -2.48 -17.12 -11.68
N ALA A 152 -1.68 -16.15 -11.27
CA ALA A 152 -1.01 -15.21 -12.16
C ALA A 152 0.31 -15.81 -12.62
N ILE A 153 0.54 -15.87 -13.92
CA ILE A 153 1.81 -16.26 -14.53
C ILE A 153 2.42 -15.02 -15.15
N ILE A 154 3.57 -14.60 -14.62
CA ILE A 154 4.22 -13.33 -14.94
C ILE A 154 5.51 -13.62 -15.72
N THR A 155 5.66 -13.03 -16.89
CA THR A 155 6.85 -13.22 -17.74
C THR A 155 7.97 -12.27 -17.27
N VAL A 156 9.20 -12.80 -17.16
CA VAL A 156 10.38 -12.09 -16.67
C VAL A 156 11.34 -11.72 -17.81
N ARG A 157 11.42 -12.55 -18.85
CA ARG A 157 12.23 -12.33 -20.06
C ARG A 157 11.39 -12.67 -21.30
N GLU A 158 11.51 -11.86 -22.33
CA GLU A 158 11.02 -12.16 -23.69
C GLU A 158 12.14 -12.83 -24.52
#